data_AF-A0A426QXB5-F1
#
_entry.id   AF-A0A426QXB5-F1
#
_cell.length_a   1.000
_cell.length_b   1.000
_cell.length_c   1.000
_cell.angle_alpha   90.00
_cell.angle_beta   90.00
_cell.angle_gamma   90.00
#
_symmetry.space_group_name_H-M   'P 1'
#
loop_
_entity.id
_entity.type
_entity.pdbx_description
1 polymer ?
#
loop_
_entity_poly.entity_id
_entity_poly.type
_entity_poly.pdbx_seq_one_letter_code
_entity_poly.pdbx_strand_id
1 'polypeptide(L)'
;MPCAYPAGHEGRHSGREHDHHVRITESGIEFFCTGDRISRCHQYPDCDCEAWDNDHEAEYGHPFVAHDECWMQAWFDNDCVCPSHDCLDEHEGEYKPGMWGPVTASFNEDYVEWEFIDPTRGAAS
;
A
#
# COMPACT_ATOMS: atom_id res chain seq x y z
N MET A 1 -14.04 -8.61 -8.64
CA MET A 1 -13.52 -7.91 -7.46
C MET A 1 -14.25 -6.58 -7.39
N PRO A 2 -14.94 -6.26 -6.30
CA PRO A 2 -14.89 -4.86 -5.89
C PRO A 2 -14.92 -4.72 -4.36
N CYS A 3 -13.88 -4.13 -3.80
CA CYS A 3 -13.95 -3.42 -2.54
C CYS A 3 -13.28 -2.06 -2.81
N ALA A 4 -14.01 -0.98 -2.53
CA ALA A 4 -13.63 0.40 -2.79
C ALA A 4 -12.19 0.73 -2.33
N TYR A 5 -11.46 1.54 -3.11
CA TYR A 5 -10.05 1.86 -2.87
C TYR A 5 -9.78 3.36 -2.65
N PRO A 6 -8.73 3.75 -1.90
CA PRO A 6 -8.50 5.15 -1.52
C PRO A 6 -8.10 6.04 -2.71
N ALA A 7 -9.02 6.79 -3.31
CA ALA A 7 -8.72 7.88 -4.23
C ALA A 7 -7.86 8.97 -3.53
N GLY A 8 -6.68 9.24 -4.08
CA GLY A 8 -5.89 10.44 -3.75
C GLY A 8 -5.46 10.57 -2.29
N HIS A 9 -4.39 9.86 -1.90
CA HIS A 9 -3.72 10.10 -0.63
C HIS A 9 -2.49 11.01 -0.76
N GLU A 10 -2.69 12.24 -1.22
CA GLU A 10 -1.66 13.30 -1.08
C GLU A 10 -1.64 13.81 0.37
N GLY A 11 -1.10 12.98 1.28
CA GLY A 11 -1.14 13.26 2.70
C GLY A 11 0.07 12.74 3.46
N ARG A 12 1.18 13.48 3.38
CA ARG A 12 2.36 13.28 4.25
C ARG A 12 1.94 13.52 5.72
N HIS A 13 1.68 12.45 6.49
CA HIS A 13 1.24 12.58 7.89
C HIS A 13 2.00 11.68 8.86
N SER A 14 2.60 12.35 9.85
CA SER A 14 3.29 11.78 11.01
C SER A 14 2.33 11.07 11.98
N GLY A 15 2.24 9.75 11.86
CA GLY A 15 1.66 8.85 12.85
C GLY A 15 2.17 7.45 12.53
N ARG A 16 3.08 6.91 13.38
CA ARG A 16 3.91 5.71 13.13
C ARG A 16 4.21 5.54 11.64
N GLU A 17 5.13 6.36 11.13
CA GLU A 17 5.36 6.65 9.70
C GLU A 17 5.68 5.44 8.79
N HIS A 18 5.63 4.21 9.29
CA HIS A 18 6.17 3.02 8.65
C HIS A 18 5.35 1.76 8.99
N ASP A 19 4.01 1.81 9.01
CA ASP A 19 3.21 0.60 9.28
C ASP A 19 3.32 -0.44 8.14
N HIS A 20 3.70 -0.01 6.94
CA HIS A 20 3.78 -0.83 5.73
C HIS A 20 5.22 -1.15 5.36
N HIS A 21 5.49 -2.44 5.14
CA HIS A 21 6.80 -2.93 4.73
C HIS A 21 6.67 -3.84 3.52
N VAL A 22 7.71 -3.83 2.68
CA VAL A 22 7.80 -4.70 1.52
C VAL A 22 9.10 -5.50 1.58
N ARG A 23 9.00 -6.78 1.20
CA ARG A 23 10.14 -7.65 0.91
C ARG A 23 10.18 -7.96 -0.57
N ILE A 24 11.35 -7.89 -1.16
CA ILE A 24 11.60 -8.42 -2.50
C ILE A 24 12.25 -9.78 -2.33
N THR A 25 11.65 -10.80 -2.93
CA THR A 25 12.16 -12.17 -2.97
C THR A 25 12.46 -12.56 -4.40
N GLU A 26 13.14 -13.70 -4.60
CA GLU A 26 13.35 -14.27 -5.93
C GLU A 26 12.03 -14.61 -6.65
N SER A 27 10.94 -14.78 -5.89
CA SER A 27 9.64 -15.27 -6.38
C SER A 27 8.52 -14.23 -6.33
N GLY A 28 8.80 -12.99 -5.95
CA GLY A 28 7.76 -11.97 -5.81
C GLY A 28 8.02 -10.90 -4.77
N ILE A 29 7.01 -10.05 -4.61
CA ILE A 29 6.94 -8.95 -3.65
C ILE A 29 6.02 -9.38 -2.51
N GLU A 30 6.51 -9.35 -1.27
CA GLU A 30 5.72 -9.66 -0.07
C GLU A 30 5.41 -8.37 0.70
N PHE A 31 4.13 -8.10 0.96
CA PHE A 31 3.68 -6.95 1.74
C PHE A 31 3.35 -7.34 3.18
N PHE A 32 3.70 -6.45 4.11
CA PHE A 32 3.42 -6.62 5.52
C PHE A 32 2.91 -5.30 6.11
N CYS A 33 1.67 -5.33 6.61
CA CYS A 33 1.12 -4.29 7.46
C CYS A 33 1.35 -4.65 8.94
N THR A 34 1.91 -3.72 9.70
CA THR A 34 2.07 -3.79 11.16
C THR A 34 1.05 -2.94 11.91
N GLY A 35 0.17 -2.26 11.16
CA GLY A 35 -0.98 -1.55 11.69
C GLY A 35 -1.97 -2.50 12.36
N ASP A 36 -2.74 -1.95 13.30
CA ASP A 36 -3.82 -2.68 13.96
C ASP A 36 -5.19 -2.15 13.51
N ARG A 37 -6.27 -2.70 14.07
CA ARG A 37 -7.66 -2.29 13.74
C ARG A 37 -7.98 -0.82 14.01
N ILE A 38 -7.11 -0.05 14.68
CA ILE A 38 -7.28 1.40 14.86
C ILE A 38 -6.29 2.20 14.00
N SER A 39 -5.33 1.54 13.34
CA SER A 39 -4.49 2.17 12.32
C SER A 39 -5.35 2.65 11.15
N ARG A 40 -4.90 3.75 10.55
CA ARG A 40 -5.62 4.41 9.45
C ARG A 40 -5.79 3.51 8.23
N CYS A 41 -4.80 2.67 7.91
CA CYS A 41 -4.88 1.74 6.78
C CYS A 41 -5.89 0.59 6.99
N HIS A 42 -6.48 0.51 8.18
CA HIS A 42 -7.59 -0.37 8.54
C HIS A 42 -8.92 0.39 8.72
N GLN A 43 -8.93 1.72 8.54
CA GLN A 43 -10.15 2.52 8.54
C GLN A 43 -10.51 2.83 7.10
N TYR A 44 -11.55 2.18 6.59
CA TYR A 44 -12.09 2.48 5.26
C TYR A 44 -13.59 2.17 5.20
N PRO A 45 -14.33 2.71 4.22
CA PRO A 45 -15.76 2.48 4.11
C PRO A 45 -16.07 1.05 3.66
N ASP A 46 -16.99 0.38 4.35
CA ASP A 46 -17.53 -0.93 3.94
C ASP A 46 -18.70 -0.71 2.95
N CYS A 47 -18.36 -0.42 1.69
CA CYS A 47 -19.33 -0.09 0.64
C CYS A 47 -18.90 -0.59 -0.75
N ASP A 48 -19.87 -0.71 -1.67
CA ASP A 48 -19.66 -1.16 -3.06
C ASP A 48 -19.19 -0.03 -4.01
N CYS A 49 -18.75 1.11 -3.49
CA CYS A 49 -18.18 2.17 -4.33
C CYS A 49 -16.90 1.68 -5.03
N GLU A 50 -16.54 2.25 -6.18
CA GLU A 50 -15.30 1.87 -6.87
C GLU A 50 -14.06 2.44 -6.17
N ALA A 51 -14.20 3.60 -5.55
CA ALA A 51 -13.17 4.27 -4.78
C ALA A 51 -13.78 5.05 -3.59
N TRP A 52 -12.93 5.49 -2.66
CA TRP A 52 -13.25 6.37 -1.54
C TRP A 52 -12.10 7.33 -1.28
N ASP A 53 -12.32 8.52 -0.77
CA ASP A 53 -11.27 9.40 -0.26
C ASP A 53 -11.55 9.79 1.19
N ASN A 54 -10.81 10.73 1.77
CA ASN A 54 -11.05 11.15 3.15
C ASN A 54 -12.40 11.89 3.35
N ASP A 55 -13.02 12.38 2.27
CA ASP A 55 -14.28 13.12 2.28
C ASP A 55 -15.48 12.20 1.95
N HIS A 56 -15.24 10.90 1.68
CA HIS A 56 -16.25 9.93 1.25
C HIS A 56 -17.47 9.83 2.17
N GLU A 57 -17.28 9.89 3.50
CA GLU A 57 -18.39 9.91 4.45
C GLU A 57 -19.26 11.16 4.28
N ALA A 58 -18.65 12.32 4.08
CA ALA A 58 -19.36 13.58 3.93
C ALA A 58 -20.09 13.68 2.57
N GLU A 59 -19.49 13.13 1.51
CA GLU A 59 -20.05 13.17 0.16
C GLU A 59 -21.12 12.10 -0.09
N TYR A 60 -20.88 10.87 0.35
CA TYR A 60 -21.73 9.71 0.04
C TYR A 60 -22.46 9.13 1.25
N GLY A 61 -22.16 9.59 2.47
CA GLY A 61 -22.79 9.09 3.69
C GLY A 61 -22.31 7.70 4.11
N HIS A 62 -21.18 7.24 3.57
CA HIS A 62 -20.60 5.93 3.88
C HIS A 62 -19.51 6.09 4.94
N PRO A 63 -19.77 5.68 6.20
CA PRO A 63 -18.83 5.92 7.29
C PRO A 63 -17.59 5.04 7.17
N PHE A 64 -16.48 5.58 7.69
CA PHE A 64 -15.26 4.81 7.88
C PHE A 64 -15.44 3.82 9.02
N VAL A 65 -15.17 2.55 8.76
CA VAL A 65 -15.24 1.48 9.76
C VAL A 65 -13.91 0.75 9.86
N ALA A 66 -13.70 0.10 11.00
CA ALA A 66 -12.48 -0.66 11.26
C ALA A 66 -12.53 -2.05 10.60
N HIS A 67 -11.48 -2.39 9.86
CA HIS A 67 -11.28 -3.69 9.22
C HIS A 67 -10.10 -4.46 9.83
N ASP A 68 -10.13 -5.79 9.77
CA ASP A 68 -9.00 -6.63 10.18
C ASP A 68 -7.86 -6.61 9.16
N GLU A 69 -8.18 -6.34 7.90
CA GLU A 69 -7.24 -6.32 6.79
C GLU A 69 -6.84 -4.88 6.44
N CYS A 70 -5.60 -4.70 5.99
CA CYS A 70 -5.13 -3.44 5.44
C CYS A 70 -5.70 -3.26 4.03
N TRP A 71 -6.19 -2.07 3.68
CA TRP A 71 -6.74 -1.82 2.34
C TRP A 71 -5.75 -2.12 1.19
N MET A 72 -4.43 -2.09 1.46
CA MET A 72 -3.39 -2.42 0.49
C MET A 72 -3.15 -3.91 0.27
N GLN A 73 -3.58 -4.77 1.20
CA GLN A 73 -3.20 -6.19 1.18
C GLN A 73 -3.60 -6.86 -0.14
N ALA A 74 -4.84 -6.66 -0.58
CA ALA A 74 -5.35 -7.24 -1.82
C ALA A 74 -4.59 -6.74 -3.07
N TRP A 75 -4.05 -5.52 -3.07
CA TRP A 75 -3.28 -5.00 -4.21
C TRP A 75 -1.97 -5.76 -4.39
N PHE A 76 -1.22 -5.96 -3.30
CA PHE A 76 0.01 -6.74 -3.32
C PHE A 76 -0.26 -8.23 -3.58
N ASP A 77 -1.30 -8.80 -2.98
CA ASP A 77 -1.65 -10.21 -3.17
C ASP A 77 -2.04 -10.56 -4.62
N ASN A 78 -2.49 -9.57 -5.40
CA ASN A 78 -2.89 -9.72 -6.81
C ASN A 78 -1.87 -9.11 -7.79
N ASP A 79 -0.69 -8.69 -7.33
CA ASP A 79 0.36 -8.03 -8.12
C ASP A 79 -0.12 -6.78 -8.89
N CYS A 80 -1.14 -6.11 -8.35
CA CYS A 80 -1.67 -4.85 -8.88
C CYS A 80 -0.93 -3.66 -8.26
N VAL A 81 0.40 -3.71 -8.28
CA VAL A 81 1.30 -2.72 -7.66
C VAL A 81 2.35 -2.26 -8.65
N CYS A 82 2.97 -1.09 -8.39
CA CYS A 82 4.06 -0.57 -9.21
C CYS A 82 5.23 -0.15 -8.31
N PRO A 83 6.45 -0.68 -8.51
CA PRO A 83 6.77 -1.77 -9.45
C PRO A 83 6.09 -3.08 -9.04
N SER A 84 5.57 -3.83 -10.02
CA SER A 84 5.03 -5.20 -9.86
C SER A 84 6.16 -6.22 -9.95
N HIS A 85 5.91 -7.47 -9.54
CA HIS A 85 6.91 -8.52 -9.67
C HIS A 85 7.41 -8.69 -11.10
N ASP A 86 6.49 -8.65 -12.08
CA ASP A 86 6.78 -8.80 -13.51
C ASP A 86 7.61 -7.65 -14.11
N CYS A 87 7.67 -6.49 -13.45
CA CYS A 87 8.39 -5.31 -13.93
C CYS A 87 9.63 -4.97 -13.09
N LEU A 88 9.96 -5.76 -12.06
CA LEU A 88 11.12 -5.47 -11.19
C LEU A 88 12.46 -5.47 -11.96
N ASP A 89 12.59 -6.28 -13.02
CA ASP A 89 13.82 -6.32 -13.83
C ASP A 89 14.02 -5.04 -14.67
N GLU A 90 12.95 -4.33 -15.02
CA GLU A 90 13.02 -3.03 -15.69
C GLU A 90 13.61 -1.94 -14.78
N HIS A 91 13.60 -2.19 -13.47
CA HIS A 91 14.19 -1.34 -12.43
C HIS A 91 15.48 -1.92 -11.83
N GLU A 92 16.22 -2.72 -12.62
CA GLU A 92 17.48 -3.34 -12.21
C GLU A 92 18.49 -2.27 -11.69
N GLY A 93 18.77 -2.31 -10.39
CA GLY A 93 19.66 -1.38 -9.69
C GLY A 93 19.00 -0.59 -8.56
N GLU A 94 17.68 -0.41 -8.64
CA GLU A 94 16.88 0.25 -7.59
C GLU A 94 16.24 -0.78 -6.67
N TYR A 95 15.74 -1.87 -7.26
CA TYR A 95 15.04 -2.94 -6.57
C TYR A 95 15.72 -4.29 -6.84
N LYS A 96 15.97 -5.09 -5.79
CA LYS A 96 16.61 -6.40 -5.93
C LYS A 96 16.11 -7.39 -4.87
N PRO A 97 16.08 -8.69 -5.18
CA PRO A 97 15.84 -9.73 -4.19
C PRO A 97 16.73 -9.56 -2.95
N GLY A 98 16.12 -9.75 -1.77
CA GLY A 98 16.74 -9.55 -0.47
C GLY A 98 16.54 -8.16 0.14
N MET A 99 16.02 -7.18 -0.61
CA MET A 99 15.61 -5.90 -0.03
C MET A 99 14.37 -6.07 0.85
N TRP A 100 14.38 -5.36 1.98
CA TRP A 100 13.29 -5.32 2.95
C TRP A 100 13.28 -3.95 3.62
N GLY A 101 12.11 -3.37 3.80
CA GLY A 101 12.02 -2.12 4.52
C GLY A 101 10.65 -1.46 4.48
N PRO A 102 10.52 -0.33 5.19
CA PRO A 102 9.30 0.43 5.20
C PRO A 102 9.10 1.15 3.86
N VAL A 103 7.84 1.24 3.44
CA VAL A 103 7.46 1.83 2.16
C VAL A 103 6.46 2.98 2.33
N THR A 104 6.55 3.95 1.43
CA THR A 104 5.41 4.82 1.11
C THR A 104 4.63 4.20 -0.03
N ALA A 105 3.32 4.46 -0.05
CA ALA A 105 2.46 3.96 -1.09
C ALA A 105 1.39 4.99 -1.47
N SER A 106 1.07 5.03 -2.75
CA SER A 106 0.09 5.93 -3.35
C SER A 106 -0.84 5.13 -4.25
N PHE A 107 -2.14 5.40 -4.16
CA PHE A 107 -3.11 4.79 -5.05
C PHE A 107 -3.22 5.59 -6.35
N ASN A 108 -3.05 4.90 -7.48
CA ASN A 108 -3.08 5.48 -8.83
C ASN A 108 -4.26 4.91 -9.65
N GLU A 109 -5.44 4.79 -9.04
CA GLU A 109 -6.70 4.29 -9.63
C GLU A 109 -6.68 2.79 -9.98
N ASP A 110 -5.75 2.37 -10.84
CA ASP A 110 -5.63 1.01 -11.35
C ASP A 110 -4.58 0.16 -10.61
N TYR A 111 -3.72 0.78 -9.81
CA TYR A 111 -2.65 0.11 -9.05
C TYR A 111 -2.21 0.92 -7.82
N VAL A 112 -1.49 0.26 -6.92
CA VAL A 112 -0.77 0.92 -5.82
C VAL A 112 0.70 1.08 -6.20
N GLU A 113 1.15 2.32 -6.34
CA GLU A 113 2.57 2.62 -6.47
C GLU A 113 3.23 2.63 -5.09
N TRP A 114 4.45 2.08 -4.99
CA TRP A 114 5.18 2.00 -3.74
C TRP A 114 6.68 2.24 -3.94
N GLU A 115 7.32 2.79 -2.91
CA GLU A 115 8.77 3.00 -2.87
C GLU A 115 9.32 2.81 -1.46
N PHE A 116 10.57 2.37 -1.33
CA PHE A 116 11.25 2.34 -0.03
C PHE A 116 11.55 3.76 0.45
N ILE A 117 11.20 4.07 1.70
CA ILE A 117 11.38 5.42 2.29
C ILE A 117 12.86 5.81 2.41
N ASP A 118 13.75 4.83 2.52
CA ASP A 118 15.19 5.04 2.46
C ASP A 118 15.85 3.95 1.61
N PRO A 119 15.99 4.16 0.28
CA PRO A 119 16.53 3.15 -0.62
C PRO A 119 18.03 2.86 -0.34
N THR A 120 18.72 3.74 0.39
CA THR A 120 20.17 3.62 0.65
C THR A 120 20.54 2.63 1.75
N ARG A 121 19.58 2.14 2.55
CA ARG A 121 19.81 1.12 3.59
C ARG A 121 19.59 -0.33 3.13
N GLY A 122 19.12 -0.55 1.90
CA GLY A 122 18.90 -1.88 1.32
C GLY A 122 20.13 -2.54 0.68
N ALA A 123 21.24 -1.81 0.56
CA ALA A 123 22.51 -2.39 0.13
C ALA A 123 23.27 -2.93 1.35
N ALA A 124 23.00 -4.19 1.72
CA ALA A 124 23.91 -4.91 2.59
C ALA A 124 25.33 -4.89 1.97
N SER A 125 26.27 -4.34 2.74
CA SER A 125 27.72 -4.49 2.52
C SER A 125 28.17 -5.94 2.71
#